data_AF-D9XRP1-F1
#
_entry.id   AF-D9XRP1-F1
#
_cell.length_a   1.000
_cell.length_b   1.000
_cell.length_c   1.000
_cell.angle_alpha   90.00
_cell.angle_beta   90.00
_cell.angle_gamma   90.00
#
_symmetry.space_group_name_H-M   'P 1'
#
loop_
_entity.id
_entity.type
_entity.pdbx_description
1 polymer ?
#
loop_
_entity_poly.entity_id
_entity_poly.type
_entity_poly.pdbx_seq_one_letter_code
_entity_poly.pdbx_strand_id
1 'polypeptide(L)'
;MRRVVRGFWGPRQESAEQLAARWSTMLGRFTRLLPETTGTWRTVPASGTGETLRPDEESLLGALRAAQAADDWSAADGTSLRLLADGAAPGWKVEVSGLAGGTPEYLLQSLVATIVSPDGAELPDAGLLAALFFFPGSRTTGT
;
A
#
# COMPACT_ATOMS: atom_id res chain seq x y z
N MET A 1 14.08 -13.05 -9.60
CA MET A 1 14.62 -11.72 -9.22
C MET A 1 13.77 -11.01 -8.15
N ARG A 2 14.35 -10.05 -7.40
CA ARG A 2 13.65 -9.24 -6.38
C ARG A 2 13.78 -7.75 -6.68
N ARG A 3 12.66 -7.03 -6.71
CA ARG A 3 12.57 -5.57 -6.84
C ARG A 3 11.91 -4.97 -5.60
N VAL A 4 12.39 -3.80 -5.20
CA VAL A 4 11.82 -3.04 -4.08
C VAL A 4 11.65 -1.60 -4.55
N VAL A 5 10.42 -1.10 -4.50
CA VAL A 5 10.07 0.27 -4.87
C VAL A 5 9.54 0.96 -3.61
N ARG A 6 10.03 2.17 -3.31
CA ARG A 6 9.71 2.89 -2.08
C ARG A 6 9.41 4.35 -2.35
N GLY A 7 8.37 4.86 -1.71
CA GLY A 7 8.04 6.28 -1.67
C GLY A 7 8.04 6.78 -0.22
N PHE A 8 8.54 7.98 -0.02
CA PHE A 8 8.55 8.67 1.28
C PHE A 8 8.02 10.08 1.10
N TRP A 9 7.24 10.57 2.06
CA TRP A 9 6.72 11.94 2.05
C TRP A 9 6.53 12.47 3.48
N GLY A 10 6.33 13.79 3.58
CA GLY A 10 6.17 14.46 4.86
C GLY A 10 4.84 14.18 5.56
N PRO A 11 4.68 14.65 6.80
CA PRO A 11 3.43 14.64 7.55
C PRO A 11 2.22 15.13 6.75
N ARG A 12 1.10 14.44 6.91
CA ARG A 12 -0.17 14.72 6.24
C ARG A 12 -1.25 13.96 6.99
N GLN A 13 -2.00 14.68 7.82
CA GLN A 13 -3.17 14.12 8.51
C GLN A 13 -4.24 13.75 7.47
N GLU A 14 -4.73 12.52 7.55
CA GLU A 14 -5.80 12.02 6.68
C GLU A 14 -6.76 11.15 7.49
N SER A 15 -8.02 11.13 7.10
CA SER A 15 -8.97 10.17 7.65
C SER A 15 -8.71 8.77 7.10
N ALA A 16 -9.25 7.75 7.76
CA ALA A 16 -9.17 6.37 7.28
C ALA A 16 -9.80 6.21 5.88
N GLU A 17 -10.86 6.95 5.59
CA GLU A 17 -11.54 6.97 4.27
C GLU A 17 -10.63 7.55 3.18
N GLN A 18 -9.95 8.66 3.46
CA GLN A 18 -9.00 9.26 2.51
C GLN A 18 -7.83 8.32 2.23
N LEU A 19 -7.32 7.64 3.26
CA LEU A 19 -6.30 6.61 3.09
C LEU A 19 -6.83 5.43 2.28
N ALA A 20 -8.04 4.94 2.56
CA ALA A 20 -8.63 3.82 1.85
C ALA A 20 -8.76 4.10 0.34
N ALA A 21 -9.24 5.29 -0.03
CA ALA A 21 -9.34 5.72 -1.43
C ALA A 21 -7.96 5.77 -2.13
N ARG A 22 -6.93 6.26 -1.43
CA ARG A 22 -5.55 6.28 -1.95
C ARG A 22 -4.97 4.88 -2.12
N TRP A 23 -5.19 4.00 -1.15
CA TRP A 23 -4.79 2.60 -1.24
C TRP A 23 -5.49 1.91 -2.41
N SER A 24 -6.82 2.07 -2.56
CA SER A 24 -7.58 1.48 -3.66
C SER A 24 -7.05 1.94 -5.02
N THR A 25 -6.83 3.25 -5.18
CA THR A 25 -6.30 3.82 -6.42
C THR A 25 -4.91 3.27 -6.75
N MET A 26 -4.02 3.16 -5.76
CA MET A 26 -2.66 2.65 -5.95
C MET A 26 -2.67 1.15 -6.27
N LEU A 27 -3.43 0.34 -5.52
CA LEU A 27 -3.56 -1.10 -5.78
C LEU A 27 -4.17 -1.37 -7.15
N GLY A 28 -5.18 -0.59 -7.57
CA GLY A 28 -5.75 -0.69 -8.91
C GLY A 28 -4.75 -0.40 -10.03
N ARG A 29 -3.78 0.51 -9.80
CA ARG A 29 -2.66 0.72 -10.74
C ARG A 29 -1.67 -0.44 -10.72
N PHE A 30 -1.35 -0.97 -9.54
CA PHE A 30 -0.49 -2.14 -9.41
C PHE A 30 -1.06 -3.36 -10.14
N THR A 31 -2.35 -3.65 -10.00
CA THR A 31 -2.99 -4.77 -10.70
C THR A 31 -2.92 -4.61 -12.23
N ARG A 32 -2.97 -3.38 -12.76
CA ARG A 32 -2.80 -3.14 -14.21
C ARG A 32 -1.35 -3.33 -14.66
N LEU A 33 -0.39 -3.02 -13.81
CA LEU A 33 1.05 -3.12 -14.11
C LEU A 33 1.61 -4.54 -13.88
N LEU A 34 0.95 -5.32 -13.03
CA LEU A 34 1.32 -6.67 -12.62
C LEU A 34 0.12 -7.63 -12.82
N PRO A 35 -0.23 -7.94 -14.08
CA PRO A 35 -1.34 -8.84 -14.40
C PRO A 35 -1.16 -10.26 -13.85
N GLU A 36 0.04 -10.61 -13.39
CA GLU A 36 0.37 -11.87 -12.73
C GLU A 36 -0.20 -11.97 -11.30
N THR A 37 -0.85 -10.91 -10.81
CA THR A 37 -1.64 -10.92 -9.59
C THR A 37 -3.14 -10.93 -9.93
N THR A 38 -3.93 -11.75 -9.23
CA THR A 38 -5.40 -11.80 -9.40
C THR A 38 -6.10 -10.54 -8.91
N GLY A 39 -5.38 -9.63 -8.24
CA GLY A 39 -5.92 -8.43 -7.62
C GLY A 39 -6.57 -8.66 -6.26
N THR A 40 -6.53 -9.88 -5.71
CA THR A 40 -6.91 -10.16 -4.31
C THR A 40 -5.72 -9.95 -3.37
N TRP A 41 -5.98 -9.48 -2.15
CA TRP A 41 -4.94 -9.17 -1.18
C TRP A 41 -5.26 -9.79 0.16
N ARG A 42 -4.24 -10.05 0.96
CA ARG A 42 -4.36 -10.51 2.34
C ARG A 42 -3.69 -9.54 3.28
N THR A 43 -4.36 -9.15 4.36
CA THR A 43 -3.73 -8.35 5.42
C THR A 43 -2.67 -9.17 6.14
N VAL A 44 -1.61 -8.50 6.58
CA VAL A 44 -0.57 -9.09 7.41
C VAL A 44 -0.46 -8.25 8.69
N PRO A 45 -1.36 -8.47 9.68
CA PRO A 45 -1.34 -7.71 10.91
C PRO A 45 -0.09 -8.05 11.74
N ALA A 46 0.28 -7.16 12.66
CA ALA A 46 1.39 -7.40 13.59
C ALA A 46 1.13 -8.60 14.53
N SER A 47 -0.14 -8.88 14.81
CA SER A 47 -0.60 -10.03 15.59
C SER A 47 -1.96 -10.52 15.05
N GLY A 48 -2.23 -11.81 15.17
CA GLY A 48 -3.49 -12.43 14.74
C GLY A 48 -3.46 -12.99 13.32
N THR A 49 -4.65 -13.32 12.80
CA THR A 49 -4.80 -13.94 11.47
C THR A 49 -5.10 -12.88 10.43
N GLY A 50 -4.34 -12.90 9.33
CA GLY A 50 -4.59 -12.04 8.17
C GLY A 50 -5.87 -12.42 7.42
N GLU A 51 -6.64 -11.42 7.02
CA GLU A 51 -7.91 -11.54 6.29
C GLU A 51 -7.72 -11.26 4.81
N THR A 52 -8.51 -11.93 3.97
CA THR A 52 -8.51 -11.66 2.52
C THR A 52 -9.42 -10.47 2.23
N LEU A 53 -8.93 -9.51 1.45
CA LEU A 53 -9.65 -8.33 1.03
C LEU A 53 -9.54 -8.10 -0.47
N ARG A 54 -10.57 -7.44 -1.00
CA ARG A 54 -10.58 -6.88 -2.34
C ARG A 54 -10.00 -5.46 -2.29
N PRO A 55 -9.38 -4.95 -3.37
CA PRO A 55 -8.73 -3.64 -3.40
C PRO A 55 -9.75 -2.50 -3.59
N ASP A 56 -10.97 -2.66 -3.08
CA ASP A 56 -12.00 -1.62 -3.04
C ASP A 56 -11.94 -0.82 -1.74
N GLU A 57 -12.49 0.40 -1.77
CA GLU A 57 -12.40 1.34 -0.66
C GLU A 57 -13.07 0.83 0.61
N GLU A 58 -14.18 0.10 0.51
CA GLU A 58 -14.92 -0.43 1.66
C GLU A 58 -14.07 -1.46 2.42
N SER A 59 -13.52 -2.43 1.70
CA SER A 59 -12.68 -3.47 2.28
C SER A 59 -11.40 -2.89 2.89
N LEU A 60 -10.78 -1.92 2.21
CA LEU A 60 -9.58 -1.23 2.70
C LEU A 60 -9.86 -0.35 3.91
N LEU A 61 -11.02 0.33 3.94
CA LEU A 61 -11.44 1.12 5.09
C LEU A 61 -11.62 0.24 6.33
N GLY A 62 -12.22 -0.93 6.17
CA GLY A 62 -12.33 -1.93 7.26
C GLY A 62 -10.95 -2.32 7.79
N ALA A 63 -10.01 -2.66 6.90
CA ALA A 63 -8.65 -3.03 7.29
C ALA A 63 -7.89 -1.89 7.99
N LEU A 64 -8.02 -0.64 7.50
CA LEU A 64 -7.38 0.53 8.11
C LEU A 64 -7.95 0.84 9.49
N ARG A 65 -9.27 0.74 9.67
CA ARG A 65 -9.90 0.93 10.99
C ARG A 65 -9.48 -0.15 11.98
N ALA A 66 -9.38 -1.41 11.52
CA ALA A 66 -8.87 -2.49 12.34
C ALA A 66 -7.41 -2.26 12.76
N ALA A 67 -6.56 -1.79 11.83
CA ALA A 67 -5.18 -1.43 12.13
C ALA A 67 -5.07 -0.27 13.14
N GLN A 68 -5.87 0.79 12.97
CA GLN A 68 -5.94 1.91 13.91
C GLN A 68 -6.38 1.48 15.30
N ALA A 69 -7.36 0.59 15.40
CA ALA A 69 -7.86 0.10 16.69
C ALA A 69 -6.85 -0.82 17.40
N ALA A 70 -5.90 -1.41 16.67
CA ALA A 70 -4.89 -2.31 17.21
C ALA A 70 -3.61 -1.58 17.67
N ASP A 71 -3.45 -0.31 17.31
CA ASP A 71 -2.25 0.49 17.59
C ASP A 71 -2.62 1.86 18.14
N ASP A 72 -2.43 2.02 19.45
CA ASP A 72 -2.76 3.24 20.20
C ASP A 72 -2.03 4.50 19.68
N TRP A 73 -0.93 4.33 18.93
CA TRP A 73 -0.13 5.43 18.38
C TRP A 73 -0.53 5.83 16.96
N SER A 74 -1.46 5.09 16.32
CA SER A 74 -1.84 5.32 14.93
C SER A 74 -2.45 6.70 14.66
N ALA A 75 -3.01 7.36 15.68
CA ALA A 75 -3.55 8.73 15.56
C ALA A 75 -2.43 9.79 15.46
N ALA A 76 -1.27 9.55 16.07
CA ALA A 76 -0.14 10.49 16.07
C ALA A 76 0.83 10.19 14.91
N ASP A 77 1.22 8.93 14.76
CA ASP A 77 2.27 8.52 13.81
C ASP A 77 1.73 8.10 12.44
N GLY A 78 0.43 7.87 12.34
CA GLY A 78 -0.26 7.38 11.15
C GLY A 78 -0.57 5.89 11.24
N THR A 79 -1.37 5.40 10.29
CA THR A 79 -1.83 4.01 10.26
C THR A 79 -0.89 3.13 9.44
N SER A 80 -0.44 2.03 10.04
CA SER A 80 0.32 1.00 9.35
C SER A 80 -0.61 -0.01 8.68
N LEU A 81 -0.39 -0.28 7.39
CA LEU A 81 -1.10 -1.33 6.66
C LEU A 81 -0.11 -2.14 5.82
N ARG A 82 -0.21 -3.47 5.92
CA ARG A 82 0.59 -4.42 5.16
C ARG A 82 -0.31 -5.42 4.44
N LEU A 83 -0.10 -5.54 3.14
CA LEU A 83 -0.87 -6.37 2.22
C LEU A 83 0.06 -7.30 1.44
N LEU A 84 -0.33 -8.57 1.35
CA LEU A 84 0.30 -9.55 0.47
C LEU A 84 -0.67 -9.90 -0.64
N ALA A 85 -0.24 -9.85 -1.90
CA ALA A 85 -1.08 -10.30 -3.02
C ALA A 85 -1.39 -11.79 -2.83
N ASP A 86 -2.68 -12.09 -2.75
CA ASP A 86 -3.18 -13.45 -2.70
C ASP A 86 -3.50 -13.88 -4.13
N GLY A 87 -3.16 -15.12 -4.51
CA GLY A 87 -3.39 -15.62 -5.87
C GLY A 87 -2.41 -15.14 -6.94
N ALA A 88 -1.17 -14.79 -6.60
CA ALA A 88 -0.14 -14.51 -7.60
C ALA A 88 0.25 -15.77 -8.41
N ALA A 89 0.60 -15.60 -9.68
CA ALA A 89 1.08 -16.68 -10.53
C ALA A 89 2.33 -17.38 -9.94
N PRO A 90 2.61 -18.65 -10.28
CA PRO A 90 3.76 -19.36 -9.74
C PRO A 90 5.08 -18.59 -9.89
N GLY A 91 5.83 -18.48 -8.80
CA GLY A 91 7.09 -17.73 -8.76
C GLY A 91 6.95 -16.22 -8.52
N TRP A 92 5.72 -15.70 -8.47
CA TRP A 92 5.44 -14.31 -8.14
C TRP A 92 5.06 -14.13 -6.67
N LYS A 93 5.56 -13.07 -6.04
CA LYS A 93 5.09 -12.58 -4.74
C LYS A 93 5.09 -11.06 -4.76
N VAL A 94 4.00 -10.45 -4.36
CA VAL A 94 3.89 -8.99 -4.26
C VAL A 94 3.42 -8.63 -2.86
N GLU A 95 4.17 -7.78 -2.19
CA GLU A 95 3.85 -7.27 -0.87
C GLU A 95 3.89 -5.75 -0.90
N VAL A 96 2.87 -5.10 -0.34
CA VAL A 96 2.81 -3.65 -0.20
C VAL A 96 2.61 -3.30 1.27
N SER A 97 3.51 -2.51 1.84
CA SER A 97 3.45 -2.03 3.22
C SER A 97 3.49 -0.51 3.24
N GLY A 98 2.70 0.14 4.10
CA GLY A 98 2.75 1.59 4.24
C GLY A 98 2.41 2.08 5.63
N LEU A 99 2.95 3.25 5.97
CA LEU A 99 2.65 4.04 7.16
C LEU A 99 2.21 5.42 6.69
N ALA A 100 0.94 5.78 6.93
CA ALA A 100 0.36 7.00 6.35
C ALA A 100 -0.77 7.62 7.18
N GLY A 101 -1.08 8.88 6.90
CA GLY A 101 -2.26 9.61 7.41
C GLY A 101 -2.10 10.24 8.79
N GLY A 102 -0.89 10.24 9.35
CA GLY A 102 -0.56 10.92 10.60
C GLY A 102 0.29 12.17 10.40
N THR A 103 0.67 12.77 11.52
CA THR A 103 1.62 13.88 11.58
C THR A 103 2.80 13.58 12.49
N PRO A 104 3.58 12.51 12.21
CA PRO A 104 4.75 12.18 13.01
C PRO A 104 5.79 13.31 12.99
N GLU A 105 6.36 13.62 14.15
CA GLU A 105 7.41 14.65 14.27
C GLU A 105 8.76 14.19 13.72
N TYR A 106 9.05 12.89 13.82
CA TYR A 106 10.39 12.34 13.56
C TYR A 106 10.42 11.28 12.45
N LEU A 107 9.25 10.85 11.95
CA LEU A 107 9.15 9.78 10.95
C LEU A 107 8.55 10.31 9.65
N LEU A 108 9.13 9.90 8.52
CA LEU A 108 8.47 10.12 7.23
C LEU A 108 7.37 9.08 7.05
N GLN A 109 6.27 9.50 6.44
CA GLN A 109 5.30 8.57 5.91
C GLN A 109 5.93 7.78 4.76
N SER A 110 5.50 6.54 4.58
CA SER A 110 6.13 5.64 3.61
C SER A 110 5.16 4.66 2.97
N LEU A 111 5.53 4.24 1.77
CA LEU A 111 4.90 3.14 1.06
C LEU A 111 5.99 2.34 0.36
N VAL A 112 6.01 1.03 0.58
CA VAL A 112 7.02 0.10 0.11
C VAL A 112 6.33 -1.06 -0.59
N ALA A 113 6.64 -1.26 -1.87
CA ALA A 113 6.26 -2.44 -2.61
C ALA A 113 7.49 -3.35 -2.81
N THR A 114 7.38 -4.61 -2.39
CA THR A 114 8.37 -5.66 -2.67
C THR A 114 7.77 -6.64 -3.66
N ILE A 115 8.45 -6.82 -4.80
CA ILE A 115 8.01 -7.72 -5.87
C ILE A 115 9.11 -8.77 -6.07
N VAL A 116 8.73 -10.02 -5.96
CA VAL A 116 9.55 -11.17 -6.35
C VAL A 116 8.93 -11.73 -7.62
N SER A 117 9.75 -11.92 -8.64
CA SER A 117 9.36 -12.47 -9.93
C SER A 117 10.31 -13.59 -10.36
N PRO A 118 9.89 -14.48 -11.29
CA PRO A 118 10.79 -15.42 -11.95
C PRO A 118 11.96 -14.71 -12.65
N ASP A 119 13.03 -15.44 -12.90
CA ASP A 119 14.18 -14.87 -13.61
C ASP A 119 13.83 -14.62 -15.09
N GLY A 120 14.28 -13.48 -15.62
CA GLY A 120 13.96 -13.01 -16.96
C GLY A 120 12.62 -12.28 -17.08
N ALA A 121 11.82 -12.21 -16.02
CA ALA A 121 10.59 -11.42 -16.02
C ALA A 121 10.92 -9.91 -16.10
N GLU A 122 10.37 -9.23 -17.09
CA GLU A 122 10.47 -7.78 -17.22
C GLU A 122 9.44 -7.09 -16.31
N LEU A 123 9.88 -6.09 -15.56
CA LEU A 123 9.02 -5.32 -14.65
C LEU A 123 8.96 -3.86 -15.12
N PRO A 124 7.78 -3.24 -15.19
CA PRO A 124 7.63 -1.86 -15.63
C PRO A 124 8.03 -0.88 -14.51
N ASP A 125 9.34 -0.77 -14.23
CA ASP A 125 9.88 -0.03 -13.08
C ASP A 125 9.37 1.41 -12.97
N ALA A 126 9.40 2.15 -14.09
CA ALA A 126 8.91 3.52 -14.12
C ALA A 126 7.41 3.60 -13.80
N GLY A 127 6.62 2.64 -14.28
CA GLY A 127 5.20 2.53 -13.97
C GLY A 127 4.95 2.21 -12.49
N LEU A 128 5.72 1.29 -11.92
CA LEU A 128 5.63 0.91 -10.51
C LEU A 128 6.02 2.08 -9.59
N LEU A 129 7.08 2.80 -9.94
CA LEU A 129 7.49 4.02 -9.23
C LEU A 129 6.41 5.10 -9.34
N ALA A 130 5.85 5.32 -10.53
CA ALA A 130 4.77 6.27 -10.71
C ALA A 130 3.53 5.90 -9.88
N ALA A 131 3.16 4.62 -9.83
CA ALA A 131 2.03 4.16 -9.01
C ALA A 131 2.21 4.49 -7.52
N LEU A 132 3.43 4.36 -6.98
CA LEU A 132 3.76 4.80 -5.62
C LEU A 132 3.83 6.33 -5.48
N PHE A 133 4.33 7.04 -6.49
CA PHE A 133 4.47 8.50 -6.43
C PHE A 133 3.12 9.23 -6.48
N PHE A 134 2.10 8.64 -7.10
CA PHE A 134 0.74 9.18 -7.06
C PHE A 134 0.05 8.93 -5.73
N PHE A 135 0.56 8.00 -4.91
CA PHE A 135 0.02 7.75 -3.58
C PHE A 135 0.01 9.02 -2.72
N PRO A 136 1.11 9.77 -2.48
CA PRO A 136 1.10 11.01 -1.69
C PRO A 136 0.19 12.15 -2.21
N GLY A 137 -0.37 12.01 -3.42
CA GLY A 137 -1.14 13.03 -4.11
C GLY A 137 -0.26 14.08 -4.78
N SER A 138 -0.58 14.41 -6.02
CA SER A 138 -0.03 15.60 -6.67
C SER A 138 -0.44 16.82 -5.85
N ARG A 139 0.50 17.69 -5.46
CA ARG A 139 0.12 19.06 -5.11
C ARG A 139 -0.58 19.61 -6.34
N THR A 140 -1.89 19.82 -6.29
CA THR A 140 -2.52 20.82 -7.14
C THR A 140 -1.88 22.14 -6.76
N THR A 141 -0.92 22.58 -7.57
CA THR A 141 -0.50 23.98 -7.56
C THR A 141 -1.74 24.79 -7.88
N GLY A 142 -2.33 25.39 -6.85
CA GLY A 142 -3.37 26.38 -7.00
C GLY A 142 -2.81 27.55 -7.82
N THR A 143 -3.47 27.81 -8.95
CA THR A 143 -3.47 29.11 -9.61
C THR A 143 -4.32 30.10 -8.82
#